data_AF-J9TYA2-F1
#
_entry.id   AF-J9TYA2-F1
#
_cell.length_a   1.000
_cell.length_b   1.000
_cell.length_c   1.000
_cell.angle_alpha   90.00
_cell.angle_beta   90.00
_cell.angle_gamma   90.00
#
_symmetry.space_group_name_H-M   'P 1'
#
loop_
_entity.id
_entity.type
_entity.pdbx_description
1 polymer ?
#
loop_
_entity_poly.entity_id
_entity_poly.type
_entity_poly.pdbx_seq_one_letter_code
_entity_poly.pdbx_strand_id
1 'polypeptide(L)'
;MIKDIFEFEKKWEINEMQNNNEEIKTECEAFDKNKLLTHEVRAEADIMMINSLINNWKEIEGITGGAIYINNKIVAYTIADFTMRDTIVVHSERGDRDYKGSYQAINRLFLENNKRDGYKFVNREQDVGDLGLRKAKLSYNPVKFVEKYSGFCTGK
;
A
#
# COMPACT_ATOMS: atom_id res chain seq x y z
N MET A 1 19.64 -6.44 -21.28
CA MET A 1 20.03 -5.59 -20.15
C MET A 1 18.81 -5.42 -19.23
N ILE A 2 18.46 -6.51 -18.56
CA ILE A 2 17.56 -6.57 -17.40
C ILE A 2 18.29 -7.58 -16.53
N LYS A 3 19.36 -7.11 -15.88
CA LYS A 3 20.09 -7.90 -14.90
C LYS A 3 19.58 -7.43 -13.54
N ASP A 4 19.25 -8.40 -12.71
CA ASP A 4 19.09 -8.28 -11.27
C ASP A 4 17.69 -7.83 -10.77
N ILE A 5 16.69 -8.71 -10.96
CA ILE A 5 15.52 -8.81 -10.06
C ILE A 5 15.63 -10.12 -9.27
N PHE A 6 16.75 -10.32 -8.58
CA PHE A 6 16.87 -11.44 -7.64
C PHE A 6 17.61 -10.99 -6.39
N GLU A 7 16.82 -10.60 -5.39
CA GLU A 7 16.83 -11.21 -4.06
C GLU A 7 15.53 -10.77 -3.36
N PHE A 8 14.49 -11.59 -3.52
CA PHE A 8 13.23 -11.41 -2.80
C PHE A 8 13.42 -11.98 -1.39
N GLU A 9 13.85 -11.14 -0.47
CA GLU A 9 13.95 -11.55 0.93
C GLU A 9 12.57 -11.59 1.57
N LYS A 10 12.23 -12.79 2.04
CA LYS A 10 11.10 -13.15 2.90
C LYS A 10 11.23 -12.52 4.30
N LYS A 11 11.71 -11.28 4.41
CA LYS A 11 12.06 -10.62 5.68
C LYS A 11 10.87 -10.05 6.43
N TRP A 12 9.76 -9.78 5.75
CA TRP A 12 8.58 -9.17 6.38
C TRP A 12 7.83 -10.13 7.32
N GLU A 13 7.90 -11.45 7.13
CA GLU A 13 7.25 -12.41 8.04
C GLU A 13 8.16 -13.00 9.13
N ILE A 14 9.49 -12.92 8.98
CA ILE A 14 10.44 -13.65 9.85
C ILE A 14 11.23 -12.72 10.79
N ASN A 15 11.47 -11.45 10.44
CA ASN A 15 12.17 -10.50 11.32
C ASN A 15 11.25 -9.67 12.25
N GLU A 16 9.95 -9.58 11.95
CA GLU A 16 9.00 -8.72 12.69
C GLU A 16 8.60 -9.24 14.08
N MET A 17 8.97 -10.47 14.44
CA MET A 17 8.79 -10.95 15.81
C MET A 17 9.87 -10.45 16.78
N GLN A 18 11.00 -9.89 16.31
CA GLN A 18 12.11 -9.51 17.22
C GLN A 18 12.86 -8.18 16.95
N ASN A 19 12.63 -7.38 15.90
CA ASN A 19 13.39 -6.12 15.72
C ASN A 19 12.54 -4.87 15.38
N ASN A 20 12.84 -3.81 16.15
CA ASN A 20 12.36 -2.42 16.18
C ASN A 20 11.54 -1.85 15.00
N ASN A 21 10.24 -1.61 15.26
CA ASN A 21 9.32 -0.78 14.46
C ASN A 21 9.87 0.61 14.07
N GLU A 22 10.85 1.15 14.80
CA GLU A 22 11.39 2.50 14.55
C GLU A 22 12.20 2.62 13.26
N GLU A 23 12.91 1.58 12.84
CA GLU A 23 13.78 1.65 11.65
C GLU A 23 12.94 1.63 10.36
N ILE A 24 11.94 0.75 10.30
CA ILE A 24 10.97 0.68 9.19
C ILE A 24 10.17 1.98 9.10
N LYS A 25 9.71 2.51 10.23
CA LYS A 25 9.04 3.82 10.30
C LYS A 25 9.92 4.92 9.72
N THR A 26 11.17 4.98 10.16
CA THR A 26 12.14 6.00 9.70
C THR A 26 12.39 5.88 8.20
N GLU A 27 12.47 4.66 7.67
CA GLU A 27 12.71 4.43 6.24
C GLU A 27 11.50 4.75 5.37
N CYS A 28 10.28 4.37 5.76
CA CYS A 28 9.05 4.75 5.08
C CYS A 28 8.85 6.27 5.08
N GLU A 29 9.03 6.92 6.25
CA GLU A 29 8.97 8.37 6.36
C GLU A 29 10.02 9.07 5.49
N ALA A 30 11.25 8.53 5.44
CA ALA A 30 12.31 9.06 4.59
C ALA A 30 12.02 8.84 3.09
N PHE A 31 11.44 7.70 2.73
CA PHE A 31 11.00 7.39 1.37
C PHE A 31 9.94 8.40 0.90
N ASP A 32 8.92 8.64 1.73
CA ASP A 32 7.86 9.58 1.44
C ASP A 32 8.41 11.03 1.40
N LYS A 33 9.18 11.48 2.39
CA LYS A 33 9.74 12.85 2.44
C LYS A 33 10.65 13.18 1.25
N ASN A 34 11.46 12.23 0.78
CA ASN A 34 12.45 12.50 -0.29
C ASN A 34 11.85 12.53 -1.71
N LYS A 35 10.63 12.04 -1.91
CA LYS A 35 10.04 11.86 -3.26
C LYS A 35 8.68 12.54 -3.45
N LEU A 36 8.14 13.17 -2.40
CA LEU A 36 6.95 14.00 -2.48
C LEU A 36 7.27 15.40 -3.03
N LEU A 37 7.09 15.57 -4.34
CA LEU A 37 6.86 16.89 -4.93
C LEU A 37 5.47 16.91 -5.59
N THR A 38 4.65 17.85 -5.10
CA THR A 38 3.41 18.42 -5.66
C THR A 38 2.11 17.59 -5.60
N HIS A 39 1.44 17.62 -4.44
CA HIS A 39 -0.03 17.74 -4.25
C HIS A 39 -0.29 17.87 -2.72
N GLU A 40 -0.03 19.05 -2.18
CA GLU A 40 0.44 19.23 -0.80
C GLU A 40 -0.57 18.97 0.33
N VAL A 41 -1.89 18.91 0.07
CA VAL A 41 -2.87 18.66 1.15
C VAL A 41 -3.28 17.19 1.28
N ARG A 42 -3.42 16.46 0.16
CA ARG A 42 -3.79 15.02 0.19
C ARG A 42 -2.61 14.14 0.54
N ALA A 43 -1.43 14.53 0.08
CA ALA A 43 -0.18 13.97 0.54
C ALA A 43 -0.10 13.97 2.07
N GLU A 44 -0.44 15.09 2.71
CA GLU A 44 -0.34 15.23 4.16
C GLU A 44 -1.33 14.31 4.89
N ALA A 45 -2.60 14.27 4.47
CA ALA A 45 -3.59 13.36 5.07
C ALA A 45 -3.22 11.88 4.88
N ASP A 46 -2.75 11.48 3.70
CA ASP A 46 -2.26 10.12 3.44
C ASP A 46 -1.05 9.80 4.33
N ILE A 47 -0.09 10.71 4.45
CA ILE A 47 1.10 10.55 5.29
C ILE A 47 0.70 10.44 6.76
N MET A 48 -0.22 11.27 7.24
CA MET A 48 -0.74 11.19 8.60
C MET A 48 -1.40 9.84 8.86
N MET A 49 -2.24 9.36 7.94
CA MET A 49 -2.87 8.04 8.04
C MET A 49 -1.82 6.93 8.06
N ILE A 50 -0.85 6.95 7.14
CA ILE A 50 0.24 5.96 7.09
C ILE A 50 1.02 5.95 8.39
N ASN A 51 1.42 7.13 8.90
CA ASN A 51 2.13 7.26 10.16
C ASN A 51 1.30 6.76 11.34
N SER A 52 0.00 7.05 11.37
CA SER A 52 -0.91 6.52 12.38
C SER A 52 -0.99 4.99 12.33
N LEU A 53 -1.10 4.39 11.14
CA LEU A 53 -1.11 2.94 10.97
C LEU A 53 0.21 2.31 11.45
N ILE A 54 1.35 2.88 11.05
CA ILE A 54 2.68 2.38 11.44
C ILE A 54 2.89 2.51 12.96
N ASN A 55 2.50 3.65 13.55
CA ASN A 55 2.67 3.88 14.99
C ASN A 55 1.83 2.93 15.85
N ASN A 56 0.66 2.51 15.36
CA ASN A 56 -0.26 1.64 16.08
C ASN A 56 -0.32 0.23 15.49
N TRP A 57 0.68 -0.15 14.68
CA TRP A 57 0.64 -1.39 13.88
C TRP A 57 0.38 -2.65 14.69
N LYS A 58 0.96 -2.72 15.90
CA LYS A 58 0.79 -3.86 16.81
C LYS A 58 -0.58 -3.91 17.50
N GLU A 59 -1.30 -2.79 17.53
CA GLU A 59 -2.58 -2.64 18.21
C GLU A 59 -3.77 -2.81 17.26
N ILE A 60 -3.54 -2.67 15.95
CA ILE A 60 -4.59 -2.81 14.94
C ILE A 60 -4.55 -4.21 14.34
N GLU A 61 -5.48 -5.06 14.78
CA GLU A 61 -5.61 -6.42 14.27
C GLU A 61 -5.96 -6.45 12.77
N GLY A 62 -5.38 -7.40 12.04
CA GLY A 62 -5.68 -7.62 10.63
C GLY A 62 -4.99 -6.66 9.65
N ILE A 63 -4.28 -5.65 10.14
CA ILE A 63 -3.37 -4.83 9.32
C ILE A 63 -2.09 -5.62 9.02
N THR A 64 -1.66 -5.57 7.76
CA THR A 64 -0.41 -6.18 7.29
C THR A 64 0.16 -5.39 6.12
N GLY A 65 1.35 -5.74 5.67
CA GLY A 65 2.06 -5.00 4.64
C GLY A 65 3.17 -5.80 3.98
N GLY A 66 3.94 -5.12 3.14
CA GLY A 66 5.12 -5.68 2.52
C GLY A 66 5.94 -4.59 1.87
N ALA A 67 7.24 -4.85 1.70
CA ALA A 67 8.16 -3.93 1.06
C ALA A 67 9.11 -4.66 0.11
N ILE A 68 9.54 -3.97 -0.95
CA ILE A 68 10.60 -4.41 -1.86
C ILE A 68 11.84 -3.59 -1.53
N TYR A 69 12.96 -4.29 -1.36
CA TYR A 69 14.26 -3.70 -1.11
C TYR A 69 15.19 -3.94 -2.31
N ILE A 70 15.97 -2.92 -2.67
CA ILE A 70 17.09 -3.04 -3.60
C ILE A 70 18.28 -2.31 -2.98
N ASN A 71 19.42 -3.01 -2.84
CA ASN A 71 20.62 -2.48 -2.19
C ASN A 71 20.35 -1.90 -0.78
N ASN A 72 19.58 -2.65 0.03
CA ASN A 72 19.17 -2.25 1.38
C ASN A 72 18.39 -0.92 1.45
N LYS A 73 17.67 -0.57 0.39
CA LYS A 73 16.76 0.59 0.37
C LYS A 73 15.37 0.15 -0.06
N ILE A 74 14.35 0.63 0.64
CA ILE A 74 12.96 0.49 0.18
C ILE A 74 12.82 1.15 -1.19
N VAL A 75 12.34 0.37 -2.16
CA VAL A 75 11.95 0.86 -3.49
C VAL A 75 10.45 0.80 -3.73
N ALA A 76 9.71 0.06 -2.90
CA ALA A 76 8.25 0.05 -2.91
C ALA A 76 7.72 -0.55 -1.61
N TYR A 77 6.52 -0.15 -1.20
CA TYR A 77 5.83 -0.74 -0.06
C TYR A 77 4.31 -0.73 -0.25
N THR A 78 3.62 -1.57 0.53
CA THR A 78 2.17 -1.62 0.60
C THR A 78 1.68 -1.84 2.03
N ILE A 79 0.53 -1.28 2.34
CA ILE A 79 -0.20 -1.47 3.61
C ILE A 79 -1.62 -1.91 3.26
N ALA A 80 -2.10 -2.98 3.91
CA ALA A 80 -3.39 -3.58 3.64
C ALA A 80 -4.09 -4.09 4.91
N ASP A 81 -5.40 -4.29 4.78
CA ASP A 81 -6.32 -4.71 5.83
C ASP A 81 -7.05 -6.00 5.41
N PHE A 82 -6.99 -7.00 6.31
CA PHE A 82 -7.60 -8.33 6.20
C PHE A 82 -8.74 -8.52 7.23
N THR A 83 -9.31 -7.46 7.79
CA THR A 83 -10.45 -7.57 8.71
C THR A 83 -11.78 -7.79 7.98
N MET A 84 -11.83 -7.45 6.69
CA MET A 84 -13.00 -7.61 5.83
C MET A 84 -13.21 -9.07 5.43
N ARG A 85 -14.47 -9.53 5.43
CA ARG A 85 -14.86 -10.95 5.33
C ARG A 85 -14.25 -11.71 4.14
N ASP A 86 -14.31 -11.15 2.94
CA ASP A 86 -13.87 -11.79 1.69
C ASP A 86 -13.05 -10.84 0.80
N THR A 87 -12.60 -9.71 1.34
CA THR A 87 -12.01 -8.61 0.59
C THR A 87 -10.74 -8.14 1.29
N ILE A 88 -9.64 -8.06 0.57
CA ILE A 88 -8.42 -7.39 1.04
C ILE A 88 -8.55 -5.92 0.68
N VAL A 89 -8.36 -5.01 1.63
CA VAL A 89 -8.34 -3.56 1.35
C VAL A 89 -6.90 -3.08 1.34
N VAL A 90 -6.46 -2.45 0.26
CA VAL A 90 -5.10 -1.91 0.14
C VAL A 90 -5.16 -0.41 0.35
N HIS A 91 -4.72 0.04 1.53
CA HIS A 91 -4.79 1.43 1.97
C HIS A 91 -3.71 2.31 1.33
N SER A 92 -2.51 1.75 1.14
CA SER A 92 -1.43 2.48 0.52
C SER A 92 -0.58 1.55 -0.31
N GLU A 93 -0.20 2.01 -1.50
CA GLU A 93 0.84 1.43 -2.34
C GLU A 93 1.75 2.56 -2.80
N ARG A 94 3.03 2.44 -2.50
CA ARG A 94 4.07 3.39 -2.90
C ARG A 94 5.18 2.64 -3.63
N GLY A 95 5.78 3.30 -4.60
CA GLY A 95 6.84 2.77 -5.43
C GLY A 95 7.75 3.88 -5.92
N ASP A 96 9.04 3.60 -6.02
CA ASP A 96 10.01 4.53 -6.52
C ASP A 96 9.88 4.60 -8.04
N ARG A 97 9.72 5.82 -8.56
CA ARG A 97 9.53 6.09 -9.98
C ARG A 97 10.80 5.86 -10.80
N ASP A 98 11.96 5.90 -10.15
CA ASP A 98 13.25 5.58 -10.79
C ASP A 98 13.33 4.07 -11.13
N TYR A 99 12.54 3.23 -10.45
CA TYR A 99 12.42 1.81 -10.69
C TYR A 99 11.15 1.50 -11.49
N LYS A 100 11.29 1.47 -12.81
CA LYS A 100 10.18 1.13 -13.70
C LYS A 100 9.58 -0.22 -13.33
N GLY A 101 8.28 -0.22 -13.01
CA GLY A 101 7.56 -1.44 -12.62
C GLY A 101 7.41 -1.64 -11.12
N SER A 102 7.99 -0.77 -10.28
CA SER A 102 7.96 -0.89 -8.81
C SER A 102 6.54 -1.02 -8.25
N TYR A 103 5.61 -0.16 -8.69
CA TYR A 103 4.19 -0.21 -8.32
C TYR A 103 3.50 -1.51 -8.74
N GLN A 104 3.80 -2.03 -9.93
CA GLN A 104 3.24 -3.29 -10.42
C GLN A 104 3.81 -4.49 -9.66
N ALA A 105 5.11 -4.44 -9.37
CA ALA A 105 5.81 -5.47 -8.63
C ALA A 105 5.28 -5.59 -7.20
N ILE A 106 5.18 -4.48 -6.45
CA ILE A 106 4.69 -4.54 -5.06
C ILE A 106 3.25 -5.03 -5.00
N ASN A 107 2.39 -4.58 -5.91
CA ASN A 107 1.01 -5.03 -5.97
C ASN A 107 0.91 -6.54 -6.15
N ARG A 108 1.59 -7.06 -7.17
CA ARG A 108 1.54 -8.46 -7.54
C ARG A 108 2.16 -9.34 -6.46
N LEU A 109 3.38 -9.02 -6.03
CA LEU A 109 4.12 -9.82 -5.06
C LEU A 109 3.39 -9.87 -3.72
N PHE A 110 2.84 -8.75 -3.27
CA PHE A 110 2.08 -8.73 -2.02
C PHE A 110 0.86 -9.66 -2.07
N LEU A 111 0.05 -9.58 -3.14
CA LEU A 111 -1.15 -10.39 -3.28
C LEU A 111 -0.85 -11.88 -3.53
N GLU A 112 0.21 -12.20 -4.28
CA GLU A 112 0.65 -13.59 -4.49
C GLU A 112 1.11 -14.25 -3.20
N ASN A 113 1.84 -13.52 -2.34
CA ASN A 113 2.35 -14.07 -1.07
C ASN A 113 1.29 -14.08 0.05
N ASN A 114 0.29 -13.21 0.00
CA ASN A 114 -0.76 -13.12 1.01
C ASN A 114 -2.09 -13.73 0.55
N LYS A 115 -2.04 -14.65 -0.42
CA LYS A 115 -3.22 -15.36 -0.87
C LYS A 115 -3.75 -16.25 0.26
N ARG A 116 -4.98 -15.99 0.70
CA ARG A 116 -5.66 -16.73 1.77
C ARG A 116 -6.99 -17.25 1.28
N ASP A 117 -7.38 -18.44 1.75
CA ASP A 117 -8.70 -18.99 1.49
C ASP A 117 -9.79 -18.06 2.04
N GLY A 118 -10.88 -17.90 1.30
CA GLY A 118 -11.99 -17.02 1.67
C GLY A 118 -11.92 -15.60 1.10
N TYR A 119 -10.74 -15.10 0.75
CA TYR A 119 -10.60 -13.78 0.11
C TYR A 119 -10.76 -13.88 -1.40
N LYS A 120 -11.71 -13.13 -1.94
CA LYS A 120 -12.12 -13.15 -3.35
C LYS A 120 -11.87 -11.83 -4.05
N PHE A 121 -11.87 -10.73 -3.30
CA PHE A 121 -11.76 -9.39 -3.84
C PHE A 121 -10.56 -8.65 -3.27
N VAL A 122 -10.05 -7.70 -4.05
CA VAL A 122 -9.07 -6.71 -3.61
C VAL A 122 -9.63 -5.33 -3.90
N ASN A 123 -9.86 -4.56 -2.84
CA ASN A 123 -10.27 -3.17 -2.94
C ASN A 123 -9.03 -2.28 -2.86
N ARG A 124 -8.66 -1.64 -3.98
CA ARG A 124 -7.51 -0.74 -4.08
C ARG A 124 -7.89 0.74 -3.95
N GLU A 125 -8.99 1.01 -3.28
CA GLU A 125 -9.54 2.34 -2.98
C GLU A 125 -9.84 3.22 -4.22
N GLN A 126 -10.11 4.52 -4.00
CA GLN A 126 -10.58 5.48 -5.00
C GLN A 126 -9.43 6.16 -5.76
N ASP A 127 -9.67 6.59 -6.99
CA ASP A 127 -8.69 7.35 -7.82
C ASP A 127 -8.65 8.85 -7.51
N VAL A 128 -9.51 9.31 -6.59
CA VAL A 128 -9.64 10.71 -6.14
C VAL A 128 -9.82 11.75 -7.26
N GLY A 129 -10.28 11.31 -8.44
CA GLY A 129 -10.44 12.14 -9.63
C GLY A 129 -9.17 12.31 -10.48
N ASP A 130 -8.06 11.68 -10.10
CA ASP A 130 -6.80 11.73 -10.86
C ASP A 130 -6.87 10.79 -12.09
N LEU A 131 -6.69 11.35 -13.29
CA LEU A 131 -6.79 10.59 -14.54
C LEU A 131 -5.68 9.55 -14.71
N GLY A 132 -4.47 9.85 -14.24
CA GLY A 132 -3.34 8.93 -14.29
C GLY A 132 -3.56 7.74 -13.37
N LEU A 133 -4.00 8.00 -12.14
CA LEU A 133 -4.34 7.00 -11.14
C LEU A 133 -5.53 6.16 -11.59
N ARG A 134 -6.57 6.78 -12.15
CA ARG A 134 -7.71 6.06 -12.74
C ARG A 134 -7.26 5.12 -13.86
N LYS A 135 -6.41 5.59 -14.77
CA LYS A 135 -5.83 4.75 -15.83
C LYS A 135 -5.01 3.59 -15.25
N ALA A 136 -4.22 3.84 -14.21
CA ALA A 136 -3.45 2.80 -13.53
C ALA A 136 -4.36 1.73 -12.90
N LYS A 137 -5.42 2.12 -12.18
CA LYS A 137 -6.37 1.18 -11.57
C LYS A 137 -7.16 0.38 -12.61
N LEU A 138 -7.59 1.03 -13.70
CA LEU A 138 -8.26 0.36 -14.82
C LEU A 138 -7.39 -0.69 -15.52
N SER A 139 -6.07 -0.50 -15.55
CA SER A 139 -5.15 -1.44 -16.19
C SER A 139 -5.12 -2.83 -15.54
N TYR A 140 -5.61 -2.94 -14.29
CA TYR A 140 -5.77 -4.22 -13.58
C TYR A 140 -7.10 -4.91 -13.87
N ASN A 141 -7.90 -4.42 -14.82
CA ASN A 141 -9.21 -4.99 -15.20
C ASN A 141 -10.14 -5.22 -14.00
N PRO A 142 -10.53 -4.15 -13.27
CA PRO A 142 -11.35 -4.28 -12.07
C PRO A 142 -12.71 -4.90 -12.39
N VAL A 143 -13.13 -5.86 -11.57
CA VAL A 143 -14.42 -6.55 -11.73
C VAL A 143 -15.62 -5.64 -11.42
N LYS A 144 -15.41 -4.58 -10.62
CA LYS A 144 -16.45 -3.65 -10.19
C LYS A 144 -15.85 -2.31 -9.73
N PHE A 145 -16.64 -1.25 -9.86
CA PHE A 145 -16.46 0.02 -9.16
C PHE A 145 -17.52 0.15 -8.06
N VAL A 146 -17.10 0.50 -6.84
CA VAL A 146 -18.00 0.72 -5.72
C VAL A 146 -18.46 2.17 -5.74
N GLU A 147 -19.75 2.39 -5.99
CA GLU A 147 -20.37 3.70 -5.91
C GLU A 147 -20.62 4.08 -4.46
N LYS A 148 -20.23 5.30 -4.08
CA LYS A 148 -20.44 5.87 -2.75
C LYS A 148 -21.45 7.00 -2.86
N TYR A 149 -22.41 7.04 -1.94
CA TYR A 149 -23.49 8.01 -1.93
C TYR A 149 -23.46 8.82 -0.63
N SER A 150 -23.78 10.11 -0.71
CA SER A 150 -23.99 10.96 0.46
C SER A 150 -25.47 11.12 0.70
N GLY A 151 -25.94 10.76 1.90
CA GLY A 151 -27.30 11.04 2.37
C GLY A 151 -27.30 12.18 3.35
N PHE A 152 -28.29 13.07 3.26
CA PHE A 152 -28.53 14.13 4.23
C PHE A 152 -29.99 14.09 4.69
N CYS A 153 -30.20 14.22 5.99
CA CYS A 153 -31.54 14.36 6.54
C CYS A 153 -32.00 15.80 6.37
N THR A 154 -33.06 16.02 5.60
CA THR A 154 -33.73 17.33 5.56
C THR A 154 -34.72 17.38 6.72
N GLY A 155 -34.49 18.31 7.66
CA GLY A 155 -35.43 18.57 8.75
C GLY A 155 -36.82 18.91 8.22
N LYS A 156 -37.85 18.39 8.89
CA LYS A 156 -39.23 18.86 8.73
C LYS A 156 -39.49 20.05 9.63
#